data_AF-A0A920QZV3-F1
#
_entry.id   AF-A0A920QZV3-F1
#
_cell.length_a   1.000
_cell.length_b   1.000
_cell.length_c   1.000
_cell.angle_alpha   90.00
_cell.angle_beta   90.00
_cell.angle_gamma   90.00
#
_symmetry.space_group_name_H-M   'P 1'
#
loop_
_entity.id
_entity.type
_entity.pdbx_description
1 polymer ?
#
loop_
_entity_poly.entity_id
_entity_poly.type
_entity_poly.pdbx_seq_one_letter_code
_entity_poly.pdbx_strand_id
1 'polypeptide(L)'
;MLRIINEPTAAALAYGLDKSGEETVAVYDLGGGTFDITILQMGDGVFEVMATNGDTHLGGDDFDQIILEWIAEEFKKDQGIDVSKILWHYKDFVKRLKKQKLNYLQLCRLK
;
A
#
# COMPACT_ATOMS: atom_id res chain seq x y z
N MET A 1 -14.46 10.73 22.22
CA MET A 1 -14.59 9.32 21.81
C MET A 1 -13.91 9.18 20.45
N LEU A 2 -12.98 8.25 20.26
CA LEU A 2 -12.34 8.02 18.95
C LEU A 2 -13.27 7.10 18.13
N ARG A 3 -13.61 7.49 16.90
CA ARG A 3 -14.36 6.64 15.96
C ARG A 3 -13.36 5.90 15.09
N ILE A 4 -13.43 4.58 15.06
CA ILE A 4 -12.69 3.78 14.08
C ILE A 4 -13.42 3.94 12.75
N ILE A 5 -12.68 4.34 11.72
CA ILE A 5 -13.13 4.44 10.34
C ILE A 5 -12.26 3.53 9.48
N ASN A 6 -12.86 2.94 8.45
CA ASN A 6 -12.15 2.16 7.44
C ASN A 6 -11.27 3.07 6.57
N GLU A 7 -10.13 2.54 6.12
CA GLU A 7 -9.14 3.24 5.30
C GLU A 7 -9.72 3.90 4.04
N PRO A 8 -10.58 3.24 3.22
CA PRO A 8 -11.09 3.89 2.02
C PRO A 8 -12.03 5.06 2.33
N THR A 9 -12.79 5.01 3.43
CA THR A 9 -13.59 6.16 3.87
C THR A 9 -12.72 7.26 4.44
N ALA A 10 -11.64 6.94 5.16
CA ALA A 10 -10.67 7.94 5.61
C ALA A 10 -10.01 8.68 4.44
N ALA A 11 -9.62 7.94 3.39
CA ALA A 11 -9.05 8.50 2.17
C ALA A 11 -10.06 9.38 1.41
N ALA A 12 -11.30 8.93 1.27
CA ALA A 12 -12.37 9.71 0.64
C ALA A 12 -12.71 10.98 1.42
N LEU A 13 -12.74 10.91 2.75
CA LEU A 13 -12.92 12.08 3.61
C LEU A 13 -11.78 13.09 3.42
N ALA A 14 -10.53 12.63 3.41
CA ALA A 14 -9.37 13.50 3.20
C ALA A 14 -9.40 14.17 1.80
N TYR A 15 -9.91 13.47 0.79
CA TYR A 15 -10.06 14.01 -0.57
C TYR A 15 -11.24 14.98 -0.71
N GLY A 16 -12.38 14.67 -0.07
CA GLY A 16 -13.64 15.39 -0.24
C GLY A 16 -13.84 16.62 0.66
N LEU A 17 -12.95 16.88 1.62
CA LEU A 17 -13.08 17.96 2.62
C LEU A 17 -13.35 19.35 2.00
N ASP A 18 -12.73 19.66 0.86
CA ASP A 18 -12.83 20.99 0.21
C ASP A 18 -13.61 20.95 -1.12
N LYS A 19 -14.26 19.83 -1.44
CA LYS A 19 -14.93 19.63 -2.73
C LYS A 19 -16.44 19.83 -2.63
N SER A 20 -16.99 20.59 -3.57
CA SER A 20 -18.43 20.80 -3.72
C SER A 20 -18.97 20.08 -4.96
N GLY A 21 -20.05 19.32 -4.80
CA GLY A 21 -20.77 18.64 -5.89
C GLY A 21 -20.84 17.13 -5.71
N GLU A 22 -21.67 16.49 -6.54
CA GLU A 22 -21.74 15.03 -6.61
C GLU A 22 -20.55 14.48 -7.41
N GLU A 23 -19.73 13.64 -6.77
CA GLU A 23 -18.59 12.99 -7.41
C GLU A 23 -18.58 11.50 -7.06
N THR A 24 -18.25 10.66 -8.04
CA THR A 24 -17.95 9.24 -7.81
C THR A 24 -16.43 9.05 -7.84
N VAL A 25 -15.88 8.49 -6.77
CA VAL A 25 -14.44 8.26 -6.61
C VAL A 25 -14.14 6.78 -6.40
N ALA A 26 -12.98 6.34 -6.90
CA ALA A 26 -12.42 5.04 -6.58
C ALA A 26 -11.24 5.25 -5.64
N VAL A 27 -11.29 4.62 -4.47
CA VAL A 27 -10.13 4.52 -3.59
C VAL A 27 -9.44 3.20 -3.88
N TYR A 28 -8.20 3.30 -4.36
CA TYR A 28 -7.30 2.19 -4.62
C TYR A 28 -6.27 2.16 -3.49
N ASP A 29 -6.29 1.10 -2.68
CA ASP A 29 -5.36 0.88 -1.58
C ASP A 29 -4.52 -0.37 -1.84
N LEU A 30 -3.21 -0.19 -1.97
CA LEU A 30 -2.25 -1.27 -2.16
C LEU A 30 -1.24 -1.22 -1.02
N GLY A 31 -1.50 -2.05 -0.01
CA GLY A 31 -0.71 -2.15 1.20
C GLY A 31 0.45 -3.12 1.08
N GLY A 32 1.01 -3.50 2.23
CA GLY A 32 2.10 -4.47 2.31
C GLY A 32 1.68 -5.90 1.97
N GLY A 33 0.43 -6.28 2.24
CA GLY A 33 -0.06 -7.64 1.96
C GLY A 33 -1.53 -7.72 1.56
N THR A 34 -2.22 -6.59 1.46
CA THR A 34 -3.61 -6.52 1.00
C THR A 34 -3.75 -5.48 -0.09
N PHE A 35 -4.67 -5.75 -0.99
CA PHE A 35 -5.12 -4.85 -2.03
C PHE A 35 -6.63 -4.67 -1.86
N ASP A 36 -7.08 -3.44 -1.72
CA ASP A 36 -8.48 -3.10 -1.55
C ASP A 36 -8.88 -2.02 -2.55
N ILE A 37 -10.07 -2.14 -3.13
CA ILE A 37 -10.67 -1.13 -3.98
C ILE A 37 -12.10 -0.85 -3.56
N THR A 38 -12.42 0.42 -3.37
CA THR A 38 -13.76 0.87 -2.97
C THR A 38 -14.23 1.98 -3.88
N ILE A 39 -15.44 1.84 -4.41
CA ILE A 39 -16.13 2.92 -5.13
C ILE A 39 -17.02 3.66 -4.14
N LEU A 40 -16.79 4.96 -4.00
CA LEU A 40 -17.59 5.83 -3.15
C LEU A 40 -18.29 6.89 -3.98
N GLN A 41 -19.52 7.20 -3.62
CA GLN A 41 -20.24 8.36 -4.11
C GLN A 41 -20.26 9.42 -3.02
N MET A 42 -19.91 10.65 -3.39
CA MET A 42 -19.88 11.82 -2.51
C MET A 42 -20.96 12.79 -2.97
N GLY A 43 -21.78 13.28 -2.05
CA GLY A 43 -22.84 14.26 -2.34
C GLY A 43 -23.45 14.80 -1.04
N ASP A 44 -23.78 16.09 -1.00
CA ASP A 44 -24.44 16.74 0.14
C ASP A 44 -23.78 16.49 1.52
N GLY A 45 -22.45 16.38 1.55
CA GLY A 45 -21.70 16.09 2.78
C GLY A 45 -21.82 14.64 3.29
N VAL A 46 -22.40 13.76 2.48
CA VAL A 46 -22.53 12.32 2.72
C VAL A 46 -21.59 11.55 1.81
N PHE A 47 -21.05 10.45 2.34
CA PHE A 47 -20.22 9.49 1.63
C PHE A 47 -20.93 8.13 1.66
N GLU A 48 -21.25 7.58 0.49
CA GLU A 48 -21.86 6.27 0.36
C GLU A 48 -20.88 5.29 -0.30
N VAL A 49 -20.73 4.11 0.28
CA VAL A 49 -19.92 3.03 -0.31
C VAL A 49 -20.81 2.25 -1.27
N MET A 50 -20.52 2.37 -2.57
CA MET A 50 -21.30 1.73 -3.62
C MET A 50 -20.88 0.27 -3.81
N ALA A 51 -19.57 0.03 -3.77
CA ALA A 51 -18.99 -1.29 -3.93
C ALA A 51 -17.62 -1.35 -3.27
N THR A 52 -17.27 -2.51 -2.73
CA THR A 52 -15.93 -2.80 -2.23
C THR A 52 -15.51 -4.19 -2.67
N ASN A 53 -14.26 -4.35 -3.06
CA ASN A 53 -13.65 -5.64 -3.38
C ASN A 53 -12.15 -5.57 -3.12
N GLY A 54 -11.45 -6.70 -3.19
CA GLY A 54 -10.02 -6.74 -2.93
C GLY A 54 -9.45 -8.15 -2.91
N ASP A 55 -8.15 -8.22 -2.64
CA ASP A 55 -7.40 -9.44 -2.40
C ASP A 55 -6.60 -9.29 -1.09
N THR A 56 -6.85 -10.21 -0.16
CA THR A 56 -6.22 -10.22 1.18
C THR A 56 -4.82 -10.82 1.18
N HIS A 57 -4.33 -11.29 0.02
CA HIS A 57 -3.02 -11.91 -0.17
C HIS A 57 -2.26 -11.30 -1.35
N LEU A 58 -2.49 -10.01 -1.64
CA LEU A 58 -1.80 -9.27 -2.67
C LEU A 58 -1.30 -7.94 -2.12
N GLY A 59 0.00 -7.68 -2.17
CA GLY A 59 0.57 -6.42 -1.74
C GLY A 59 2.07 -6.31 -1.99
N GLY A 60 2.69 -5.31 -1.35
CA GLY A 60 4.14 -5.05 -1.43
C GLY A 60 5.05 -6.25 -1.16
N ASP A 61 4.58 -7.22 -0.38
CA ASP A 61 5.29 -8.45 -0.03
C ASP A 61 5.51 -9.39 -1.23
N ASP A 62 4.57 -9.40 -2.18
CA ASP A 62 4.65 -10.13 -3.43
C ASP A 62 5.64 -9.47 -4.39
N PHE A 63 5.58 -8.14 -4.49
CA PHE A 63 6.58 -7.36 -5.26
C PHE A 63 7.99 -7.57 -4.70
N ASP A 64 8.14 -7.54 -3.37
CA ASP A 64 9.42 -7.83 -2.71
C ASP A 64 9.91 -9.23 -3.06
N GLN A 65 9.03 -10.23 -3.09
CA GLN A 65 9.41 -11.59 -3.44
C GLN A 65 9.89 -11.69 -4.90
N ILE A 66 9.11 -11.18 -5.85
CA ILE A 66 9.44 -11.22 -7.28
C ILE A 66 10.79 -10.54 -7.55
N ILE A 67 11.03 -9.38 -6.92
CA ILE A 67 12.30 -8.65 -7.07
C ILE A 67 13.46 -9.46 -6.48
N LEU A 68 13.30 -10.06 -5.30
CA LEU A 68 14.36 -10.86 -4.67
C LEU A 68 14.69 -12.12 -5.48
N GLU A 69 13.67 -12.79 -6.02
CA GLU A 69 13.83 -13.95 -6.90
C GLU A 69 14.58 -13.55 -8.18
N TRP A 70 14.18 -12.46 -8.82
CA TRP A 70 14.87 -11.93 -10.00
C TRP A 70 16.35 -11.60 -9.70
N ILE A 71 16.65 -10.91 -8.59
CA ILE A 71 18.03 -10.61 -8.19
C ILE A 71 18.83 -11.91 -7.95
N ALA A 72 18.24 -12.91 -7.30
CA ALA A 72 18.90 -14.19 -7.04
C ALA A 72 19.22 -14.92 -8.35
N GLU A 73 18.29 -14.93 -9.30
CA GLU A 73 18.48 -15.57 -10.60
C GLU A 73 19.56 -14.90 -11.43
N GLU A 74 19.55 -13.57 -11.54
CA GLU A 74 20.55 -12.83 -12.30
C GLU A 74 21.94 -12.99 -11.68
N PHE A 75 22.05 -12.91 -10.34
CA PHE A 75 23.33 -13.14 -9.66
C PHE A 75 23.86 -14.56 -9.89
N LYS A 76 22.98 -15.56 -9.90
CA LYS A 76 23.35 -16.95 -10.17
C LYS A 76 23.80 -17.15 -11.61
N LYS A 77 23.19 -16.48 -12.59
CA LYS A 77 23.62 -16.51 -14.00
C LYS A 77 25.01 -15.90 -14.15
N ASP A 78 25.26 -14.75 -13.51
CA ASP A 78 26.50 -14.00 -13.68
C ASP A 78 27.68 -14.58 -12.91
N GLN A 79 27.44 -15.08 -11.68
CA GLN A 79 28.51 -15.49 -10.76
C GLN A 79 28.54 -16.99 -10.50
N GLY A 80 27.53 -17.74 -10.95
CA GLY A 80 27.38 -19.18 -10.67
C GLY A 80 27.04 -19.51 -9.20
N ILE A 81 26.78 -18.51 -8.37
CA ILE A 81 26.53 -18.65 -6.93
C ILE A 81 25.06 -18.40 -6.63
N ASP A 82 24.43 -19.29 -5.86
CA ASP A 82 23.05 -19.13 -5.43
C ASP A 82 22.98 -18.33 -4.12
N VAL A 83 22.44 -17.11 -4.19
CA VAL A 83 22.29 -16.19 -3.05
C VAL A 83 20.86 -16.12 -2.51
N SER A 84 19.93 -16.92 -3.03
CA SER A 84 18.50 -16.86 -2.67
C SER A 84 18.26 -16.91 -1.17
N LYS A 85 18.89 -17.84 -0.44
CA LYS A 85 18.77 -17.96 1.02
C LYS A 85 19.27 -16.72 1.76
N ILE A 86 20.35 -16.11 1.30
CA ILE A 86 20.92 -14.91 1.89
C ILE A 86 19.94 -13.75 1.70
N LEU A 87 19.45 -13.57 0.48
CA LEU A 87 18.46 -12.53 0.16
C LEU A 87 17.17 -12.68 0.97
N TRP A 88 16.67 -13.91 1.13
CA TRP A 88 15.52 -14.20 1.98
C TRP A 88 15.75 -13.84 3.44
N HIS A 89 16.95 -14.10 3.99
CA HIS A 89 17.29 -13.74 5.36
C HIS A 89 17.26 -12.22 5.59
N TYR A 90 17.59 -11.42 4.57
CA TYR A 90 17.59 -9.96 4.66
C TYR A 90 16.26 -9.30 4.27
N LYS A 91 15.27 -10.06 3.78
CA LYS A 91 13.96 -9.50 3.34
C LYS A 91 13.32 -8.61 4.41
N ASP A 92 13.22 -9.10 5.65
CA ASP A 92 12.60 -8.35 6.74
C ASP A 92 13.39 -7.11 7.15
N PHE A 93 14.72 -7.15 7.02
CA PHE A 93 15.57 -6.00 7.28
C PHE A 93 15.31 -4.89 6.24
N VAL A 94 15.24 -5.25 4.96
CA VAL A 94 14.92 -4.32 3.87
C VAL A 94 13.51 -3.73 4.05
N LYS A 95 12.52 -4.55 4.41
CA LYS A 95 11.15 -4.06 4.72
C LYS A 95 11.14 -3.02 5.85
N ARG A 96 11.89 -3.28 6.94
CA ARG A 96 12.00 -2.33 8.05
C ARG A 96 12.62 -1.00 7.61
N LEU A 97 13.63 -1.02 6.75
CA LEU A 97 14.25 0.19 6.21
C LEU A 97 13.27 0.99 5.33
N LYS A 98 12.49 0.31 4.48
CA LYS A 98 11.43 0.96 3.68
C LYS A 98 10.43 1.69 4.57
N LYS A 99 9.95 1.03 5.64
CA LYS A 99 9.00 1.61 6.59
C LYS A 99 9.59 2.78 7.38
N GLN A 100 10.85 2.67 7.83
CA GLN A 100 11.53 3.75 8.53
C GLN A 100 11.70 4.99 7.65
N LYS A 101 12.05 4.81 6.36
CA LYS A 101 12.13 5.90 5.39
C LYS A 101 10.77 6.59 5.21
N LEU A 102 9.69 5.82 5.11
CA LEU A 102 8.33 6.38 4.98
C LEU A 102 7.94 7.22 6.22
N ASN A 103 8.18 6.69 7.42
CA ASN A 103 7.91 7.41 8.67
C ASN A 103 8.72 8.72 8.75
N TYR A 104 9.99 8.69 8.33
CA TYR A 104 10.82 9.89 8.28
C TYR A 104 10.26 10.94 7.30
N LEU A 105 9.84 10.53 6.10
CA LEU A 105 9.24 11.44 5.12
C LEU A 105 7.92 12.06 5.60
N GLN A 106 7.10 11.31 6.34
CA GLN A 106 5.88 11.84 6.95
C GLN A 106 6.18 12.89 8.02
N LEU A 107 7.18 12.65 8.88
CA LEU A 107 7.65 13.64 9.86
C LEU A 107 8.14 14.93 9.19
N CYS A 108 8.81 14.82 8.04
CA CYS A 108 9.26 15.99 7.27
C CYS A 108 8.13 16.80 6.63
N ARG A 109 6.97 16.19 6.33
CA ARG A 109 5.79 16.90 5.80
C ARG A 109 4.97 17.62 6.86
N LEU A 110 5.17 17.31 8.14
CA LEU A 110 4.44 17.87 9.28
C LEU A 110 5.18 19.04 9.96
N LYS A 111 6.35 19.43 9.43
CA LYS A 111 7.12 20.61 9.85
C LYS A 111 7.06 21.67 8.75
#